data_AF-A0A544TBC0-F1
#
_entry.id   AF-A0A544TBC0-F1
#
_cell.length_a   1.000
_cell.length_b   1.000
_cell.length_c   1.000
_cell.angle_alpha   90.00
_cell.angle_beta   90.00
_cell.angle_gamma   90.00
#
_symmetry.space_group_name_H-M   'P 1'
#
loop_
_entity.id
_entity.type
_entity.pdbx_description
1 polymer ?
#
loop_
_entity_poly.entity_id
_entity_poly.type
_entity_poly.pdbx_seq_one_letter_code
_entity_poly.pdbx_strand_id
1 'polypeptide(L)'
;MLKTGIRAGELCALTWSDVDLKAETITINKSVDRKWGVLISRTTRVINLPEELIEELSLYKKRQEQANEGKNICLLITREIFCLLIC
;
A
#
# COMPACT_ATOMS: atom_id res chain seq x y z
N MET A 1 -11.55 -12.05 -0.93
CA MET A 1 -12.33 -11.43 0.15
C MET A 1 -11.37 -10.65 1.06
N LEU A 2 -11.45 -9.31 1.05
CA LEU A 2 -11.29 -8.45 2.24
C LEU A 2 -10.13 -8.75 3.21
N LYS A 3 -8.86 -8.87 2.79
CA LYS A 3 -7.83 -9.30 3.77
C LYS A 3 -7.33 -8.20 4.72
N THR A 4 -7.52 -6.90 4.44
CA THR A 4 -6.94 -5.85 5.31
C THR A 4 -7.85 -4.65 5.63
N GLY A 5 -8.99 -4.47 4.95
CA GLY A 5 -9.90 -3.34 5.23
C GLY A 5 -9.27 -1.95 5.03
N ILE A 6 -8.26 -1.86 4.16
CA ILE A 6 -7.53 -0.62 3.87
C ILE A 6 -8.37 0.23 2.92
N ARG A 7 -8.53 1.51 3.23
CA ARG A 7 -9.22 2.44 2.34
C ARG A 7 -8.32 2.79 1.16
N ALA A 8 -8.90 3.00 -0.02
CA ALA A 8 -8.17 3.37 -1.22
C ALA A 8 -7.19 4.55 -1.01
N GLY A 9 -7.64 5.59 -0.30
CA GLY A 9 -6.80 6.74 0.03
C GLY A 9 -5.58 6.38 0.90
N GLU A 10 -5.75 5.48 1.87
CA GLU A 10 -4.65 5.00 2.71
C GLU A 10 -3.63 4.22 1.87
N LEU A 11 -4.11 3.33 0.99
CA LEU A 11 -3.24 2.58 0.07
C LEU A 11 -2.45 3.49 -0.87
N CYS A 12 -3.10 4.53 -1.42
CA CYS A 12 -2.45 5.49 -2.29
C CYS A 12 -1.38 6.33 -1.60
N ALA A 13 -1.49 6.50 -0.28
CA ALA A 13 -0.54 7.27 0.53
C ALA A 13 0.65 6.44 1.03
N LEU A 14 0.58 5.11 0.96
CA LEU A 14 1.61 4.22 1.48
C LEU A 14 2.90 4.30 0.67
N THR A 15 4.01 4.24 1.38
CA THR A 15 5.35 4.16 0.80
C THR A 15 6.03 2.86 1.21
N TRP A 16 7.08 2.45 0.51
CA TRP A 16 7.85 1.25 0.86
C TRP A 16 8.49 1.31 2.25
N SER A 17 8.63 2.52 2.83
CA SER A 17 9.10 2.69 4.20
C SER A 17 8.05 2.33 5.25
N ASP A 18 6.77 2.32 4.89
CA ASP A 18 5.65 1.98 5.79
C ASP A 18 5.31 0.48 5.77
N VAL A 19 5.90 -0.27 4.83
CA VAL A 19 5.66 -1.71 4.64
C VAL A 19 6.86 -2.48 5.17
N ASP A 20 6.64 -3.28 6.22
CA ASP A 20 7.64 -4.21 6.73
C ASP A 20 7.39 -5.61 6.17
N LEU A 21 8.15 -5.96 5.13
CA LEU A 21 8.10 -7.29 4.51
C LEU A 21 8.69 -8.39 5.40
N LYS A 22 9.50 -8.06 6.41
CA LYS A 22 10.05 -9.05 7.35
C LYS A 22 9.08 -9.34 8.48
N ALA A 23 8.44 -8.29 9.00
CA ALA A 23 7.46 -8.39 10.07
C ALA A 23 6.03 -8.61 9.55
N GLU A 24 5.86 -8.71 8.23
CA GLU A 24 4.57 -8.98 7.57
C GLU A 24 3.50 -7.94 7.91
N THR A 25 3.89 -6.67 8.05
CA THR A 25 3.00 -5.62 8.54
C THR A 25 3.02 -4.36 7.69
N ILE A 26 1.89 -3.65 7.66
CA ILE A 26 1.78 -2.31 7.08
C ILE A 26 1.39 -1.32 8.16
N THR A 27 2.13 -0.22 8.22
CA THR A 27 1.83 0.90 9.11
C THR A 27 1.04 1.98 8.37
N ILE A 28 -0.22 2.16 8.74
CA ILE A 28 -1.08 3.19 8.16
C ILE A 28 -1.02 4.42 9.05
N ASN A 29 -0.31 5.44 8.58
CA ASN A 29 -0.17 6.76 9.23
C ASN A 29 -0.66 7.92 8.35
N LYS A 30 -1.02 7.66 7.09
CA LYS A 30 -1.41 8.67 6.09
C LYS A 30 -2.45 8.14 5.12
N SER A 31 -3.20 9.05 4.51
CA SER A 31 -4.22 8.77 3.50
C SER A 31 -4.27 9.89 2.47
N VAL A 32 -4.44 9.58 1.20
CA VAL A 32 -4.66 10.55 0.13
C VAL A 32 -6.15 10.79 -0.03
N ASP A 33 -6.53 12.06 0.01
CA ASP A 33 -7.85 12.53 -0.37
C ASP A 33 -7.77 13.24 -1.73
N ARG A 34 -8.72 12.98 -2.62
CA ARG A 34 -8.73 13.53 -3.98
C ARG A 34 -8.90 15.05 -4.00
N LYS A 35 -9.55 15.62 -2.98
CA LYS A 35 -9.82 17.06 -2.85
C LYS A 35 -8.71 17.79 -2.09
N TRP A 36 -8.06 17.13 -1.14
CA TRP A 36 -7.13 17.78 -0.20
C TRP A 36 -5.68 17.28 -0.27
N GLY A 37 -5.37 16.27 -1.09
CA GLY A 37 -4.02 15.71 -1.20
C GLY A 37 -3.68 14.74 -0.07
N VAL A 38 -2.40 14.64 0.30
CA VAL A 38 -1.97 13.73 1.38
C VAL A 38 -2.41 14.29 2.74
N LEU A 39 -3.26 13.55 3.42
CA LEU A 39 -3.70 13.78 4.79
C LEU A 39 -2.93 12.86 5.74
N ILE A 40 -2.34 13.45 6.78
CA ILE A 40 -1.70 12.69 7.85
C ILE A 40 -2.80 12.22 8.81
N SER A 41 -2.88 10.92 9.04
CA SER A 41 -3.82 10.36 10.01
C SER A 41 -3.36 10.71 11.42
N ARG A 42 -4.29 11.15 12.27
CA ARG A 42 -4.02 11.33 13.72
C ARG A 42 -3.84 9.99 14.45
N THR A 43 -4.24 8.89 13.81
CA THR A 43 -4.18 7.54 14.37
C THR A 43 -3.31 6.67 13.48
N THR A 44 -2.25 6.14 14.07
CA THR A 44 -1.41 5.13 13.43
C THR A 44 -1.95 3.76 13.78
N ARG A 45 -2.20 2.93 12.77
CA ARG A 45 -2.58 1.53 12.98
C ARG A 45 -1.68 0.61 12.17
N VAL A 46 -1.38 -0.55 12.74
CA VAL A 46 -0.58 -1.59 12.10
C VAL A 46 -1.51 -2.72 11.70
N ILE A 47 -1.42 -3.13 10.44
CA ILE A 47 -2.22 -4.23 9.90
C ILE A 47 -1.29 -5.34 9.46
N ASN A 48 -1.58 -6.56 9.89
CA ASN A 48 -0.84 -7.75 9.45
C ASN A 48 -1.27 -8.11 8.03
N LEU A 49 -0.28 -8.39 7.18
CA LEU A 49 -0.49 -8.86 5.84
C LEU A 49 -0.50 -10.39 5.81
N PRO A 50 -1.37 -11.00 5.00
CA PRO A 50 -1.25 -12.40 4.67
C PRO A 50 -0.01 -12.63 3.79
N GLU A 51 0.64 -13.78 3.95
CA GLU A 51 1.84 -14.19 3.19
C GLU A 51 1.68 -14.05 1.66
N GLU A 52 0.52 -14.45 1.13
CA GLU A 52 0.15 -14.27 -0.29
C GLU A 52 0.30 -12.83 -0.79
N LEU A 53 -0.06 -11.83 0.04
CA LEU A 53 0.05 -10.42 -0.33
C LEU A 53 1.51 -9.92 -0.25
N ILE A 54 2.33 -10.55 0.59
CA ILE A 54 3.75 -10.21 0.72
C ILE A 54 4.52 -10.67 -0.52
N GLU A 55 4.20 -11.84 -1.05
CA GLU A 55 4.77 -12.34 -2.29
C GLU A 55 4.43 -11.41 -3.47
N GLU A 56 3.17 -11.00 -3.57
CA GLU A 56 2.73 -10.01 -4.58
C GLU A 56 3.45 -8.66 -4.43
N LEU A 57 3.56 -8.14 -3.19
CA LEU A 57 4.26 -6.88 -2.91
C LEU A 57 5.76 -6.98 -3.23
N SER A 58 6.41 -8.10 -2.92
CA SER A 58 7.82 -8.34 -3.23
C SER A 58 8.07 -8.37 -4.74
N LEU A 59 7.20 -9.03 -5.49
CA LEU A 59 7.25 -9.05 -6.95
C LEU A 59 7.04 -7.64 -7.52
N TYR A 60 6.09 -6.88 -6.98
CA TYR A 60 5.80 -5.51 -7.39
C TYR A 60 6.98 -4.57 -7.11
N LYS A 61 7.62 -4.69 -5.95
CA LYS A 61 8.83 -3.91 -5.60
C LYS A 61 9.96 -4.12 -6.60
N LYS A 62 10.23 -5.37 -6.97
CA LYS A 62 11.25 -5.71 -7.99
C LYS A 62 10.92 -5.10 -9.34
N ARG A 63 9.66 -5.12 -9.77
CA ARG A 63 9.23 -4.48 -11.02
C ARG A 63 9.40 -2.97 -11.00
N GLN A 64 9.07 -2.31 -9.89
CA GLN A 64 9.28 -0.86 -9.75
C GLN A 64 10.76 -0.48 -9.79
N GLU A 65 11.63 -1.24 -9.12
CA GLU A 65 13.08 -1.04 -9.17
C GLU A 65 13.64 -1.16 -10.60
N GLN A 66 13.11 -2.10 -11.40
CA GLN A 66 13.49 -2.27 -12.80
C GLN A 66 12.96 -1.17 -13.72
N ALA A 67 11.77 -0.62 -13.42
CA ALA A 67 11.16 0.45 -14.20
C ALA A 67 11.77 1.85 -13.90
N ASN A 68 12.63 1.96 -12.87
CA ASN A 68 13.19 3.23 -12.39
C ASN A 68 12.11 4.28 -12.06
N GLU A 69 10.89 3.82 -11.76
CA GLU A 69 9.75 4.66 -11.43
C GLU A 69 9.73 5.02 -9.94
N GLY A 70 9.24 6.23 -9.63
CA GLY A 70 9.32 6.82 -8.30
C GLY A 70 8.77 5.93 -7.18
N LYS A 71 9.35 6.09 -5.99
CA LYS A 71 9.20 5.29 -4.74
C LYS A 71 7.76 5.13 -4.17
N ASN A 72 6.74 5.60 -4.87
CA ASN A 72 5.36 5.55 -4.42
C ASN A 72 4.72 4.22 -4.85
N ILE A 73 4.21 3.47 -3.87
CA ILE A 73 3.56 2.17 -4.11
C ILE A 73 2.36 2.33 -5.05
N CYS A 74 1.71 3.50 -5.05
CA CYS A 74 0.49 3.78 -5.79
C CYS A 74 0.62 3.84 -7.33
N LEU A 75 1.80 4.11 -7.92
CA LEU A 75 1.86 4.57 -9.32
C LEU A 75 1.40 3.54 -10.38
N LEU A 76 1.43 2.23 -10.06
CA LEU A 76 1.03 1.15 -10.98
C LEU A 76 -0.05 0.20 -10.42
N ILE A 77 -0.53 0.40 -9.19
CA ILE A 77 -1.60 -0.41 -8.55
C ILE A 77 -2.98 -0.18 -9.19
N THR A 78 -3.09 0.83 -10.06
CA THR A 78 -4.33 1.29 -10.70
C THR A 78 -4.98 0.32 -11.68
N ARG A 79 -4.41 -0.86 -11.97
CA ARG A 79 -5.03 -1.81 -12.90
C ARG A 79 -5.30 -3.22 -12.41
N GLU A 80 -4.52 -3.79 -11.49
CA GLU A 80 -4.73 -5.21 -11.12
C GLU A 80 -5.03 -5.44 -9.63
N ILE A 81 -4.40 -4.68 -8.72
CA ILE A 81 -4.55 -4.91 -7.27
C ILE A 81 -5.71 -4.09 -6.67
N PHE A 82 -6.20 -3.06 -7.36
CA PHE A 82 -7.34 -2.23 -6.93
C PHE A 82 -8.61 -3.06 -6.63
N CYS A 83 -8.83 -4.15 -7.38
CA CYS A 83 -9.94 -5.08 -7.16
C CYS A 83 -9.77 -6.01 -5.95
N LEU A 84 -8.54 -6.22 -5.47
CA LEU A 84 -8.25 -7.17 -4.38
C LEU A 84 -8.32 -6.51 -2.99
N LEU A 85 -8.09 -5.19 -2.90
CA LEU A 85 -7.96 -4.47 -1.64
C LEU A 85 -9.08 -3.48 -1.31
N ILE A 86 -9.94 -3.12 -2.27
CA ILE A 86 -11.04 -2.17 -2.06
C ILE A 86 -12.35 -2.87 -2.45
N CYS A 87 -13.18 -3.16 -1.46
CA CYS A 87 -14.62 -3.37 -1.69
C CYS A 87 -15.29 -2.01 -1.87
#